data_AF-A0A6J4UYM3-F1
#
_entry.id   AF-A0A6J4UYM3-F1
#
_cell.length_a   1.000
_cell.length_b   1.000
_cell.length_c   1.000
_cell.angle_alpha   90.00
_cell.angle_beta   90.00
_cell.angle_gamma   90.00
#
_symmetry.space_group_name_H-M   'P 1'
#
loop_
_entity.id
_entity.type
_entity.pdbx_description
1 polymer ?
#
loop_
_entity_poly.entity_id
_entity_poly.type
_entity_poly.pdbx_seq_one_letter_code
_entity_poly.pdbx_strand_id
1 'polypeptide(L)'
;MRGDRGGFWAAVAKETGGFLGWFHLRPEGGGDPDIPELGYRLRRTVRNQGPATEGSRALIAKAFADLGPRQVVAVTYGEHGASRRAMAKSGLALVRTYRLMPERLASSGPDAAKRFPGDDVEDAITTDGWERQGRRTVAGGVPAPARARC
;
A
#
# COMPACT_ATOMS: atom_id res chain seq x y z
N MET A 1 -18.69 11.23 14.98
CA MET A 1 -17.29 11.53 14.60
C MET A 1 -16.57 10.20 14.38
N ARG A 2 -15.98 9.97 13.20
CA ARG A 2 -15.21 8.74 12.86
C ARG A 2 -13.72 9.05 13.01
N GLY A 3 -13.13 8.75 14.17
CA GLY A 3 -11.79 9.24 14.54
C GLY A 3 -10.58 8.47 13.98
N ASP A 4 -10.72 7.18 13.65
CA ASP A 4 -9.53 6.31 13.63
C ASP A 4 -9.49 5.37 12.40
N ARG A 5 -9.93 5.84 11.22
CA ARG A 5 -9.99 5.00 9.99
C ARG A 5 -8.63 4.61 9.40
N GLY A 6 -7.53 5.13 9.91
CA GLY A 6 -6.20 4.86 9.37
C GLY A 6 -5.14 4.83 10.45
N GLY A 7 -3.96 4.29 10.14
CA GLY A 7 -2.94 4.09 11.14
C GLY A 7 -1.57 3.72 10.60
N PHE A 8 -0.71 3.35 11.54
CA PHE A 8 0.61 2.78 11.28
C PHE A 8 0.69 1.40 11.92
N TRP A 9 1.35 0.48 11.24
CA TRP A 9 1.55 -0.88 11.70
C TRP A 9 3.03 -1.22 11.64
N ALA A 10 3.55 -1.79 12.73
CA ALA A 10 4.88 -2.36 12.74
C ALA A 10 4.88 -3.69 11.97
N ALA A 11 5.85 -3.85 11.07
CA ALA A 11 6.15 -5.13 10.46
C ALA A 11 7.13 -5.88 11.38
N VAL A 12 6.72 -7.04 11.89
CA VAL A 12 7.48 -7.82 12.86
C VAL A 12 7.71 -9.23 12.31
N ALA A 13 8.93 -9.75 12.42
CA ALA A 13 9.24 -11.12 12.04
C ALA A 13 8.57 -12.10 13.01
N LYS A 14 7.82 -13.07 12.48
CA LYS A 14 7.09 -14.07 13.28
C LYS A 14 8.03 -14.89 14.18
N GLU A 15 9.16 -15.34 13.63
CA GLU A 15 10.09 -16.22 14.34
C GLU A 15 10.92 -15.52 15.41
N THR A 16 11.31 -14.26 15.18
CA THR A 16 12.30 -13.57 16.02
C THR A 16 11.72 -12.40 16.81
N GLY A 17 10.50 -11.97 16.51
CA GLY A 17 9.95 -10.72 17.04
C GLY A 17 10.68 -9.46 16.55
N GLY A 18 11.60 -9.60 15.58
CA GLY A 18 12.43 -8.51 15.11
C GLY A 18 11.66 -7.48 14.29
N PHE A 19 11.91 -6.19 14.55
CA PHE A 19 11.32 -5.10 13.77
C PHE A 19 11.88 -5.04 12.34
N LEU A 20 11.01 -5.23 11.36
CA LEU A 20 11.33 -5.27 9.93
C LEU A 20 11.06 -3.95 9.21
N GLY A 21 10.27 -3.06 9.82
CA GLY A 21 9.86 -1.79 9.24
C GLY A 21 8.42 -1.45 9.60
N TRP A 22 7.79 -0.59 8.83
CA TRP A 22 6.42 -0.16 9.08
C TRP A 22 5.61 -0.04 7.80
N PHE A 23 4.30 -0.12 7.97
CA PHE A 23 3.28 0.19 6.98
C PHE A 23 2.36 1.29 7.50
N HIS A 24 1.72 2.03 6.59
CA HIS A 24 0.60 2.90 6.90
C HIS A 24 -0.54 2.65 5.91
N LEU A 25 -1.74 2.98 6.35
CA LEU A 25 -2.96 2.97 5.57
C LEU A 25 -3.81 4.13 6.09
N ARG A 26 -3.79 5.25 5.39
CA ARG A 26 -4.47 6.49 5.80
C ARG A 26 -4.64 7.42 4.60
N PRO A 27 -5.62 8.34 4.62
CA PRO A 27 -5.71 9.36 3.59
C PRO A 27 -4.46 10.24 3.56
N GLU A 28 -4.00 10.58 2.36
CA GLU A 28 -2.89 11.52 2.16
C GLU A 28 -3.31 12.90 2.68
N GLY A 29 -2.54 13.50 3.60
CA GLY A 29 -2.71 14.91 3.99
C GLY A 29 -4.11 15.34 4.49
N GLY A 30 -4.93 14.43 5.00
CA GLY A 30 -6.34 14.73 5.37
C GLY A 30 -7.31 14.70 4.19
N GLY A 31 -6.92 14.06 3.08
CA GLY A 31 -7.73 13.82 1.90
C GLY A 31 -8.93 12.89 2.14
N ASP A 32 -9.55 12.44 1.05
CA ASP A 32 -10.78 11.65 1.07
C ASP A 32 -10.61 10.40 1.96
N PRO A 33 -11.38 10.28 3.07
CA PRO A 33 -11.26 9.16 3.97
C PRO A 33 -11.79 7.84 3.41
N ASP A 34 -12.44 7.86 2.23
CA ASP A 34 -12.81 6.68 1.45
C ASP A 34 -11.76 6.32 0.38
N ILE A 35 -10.63 7.03 0.32
CA ILE A 35 -9.45 6.73 -0.50
C ILE A 35 -8.18 6.74 0.36
N PRO A 36 -7.98 5.74 1.24
CA PRO A 36 -6.74 5.62 1.99
C PRO A 36 -5.55 5.28 1.07
N GLU A 37 -4.41 5.88 1.36
CA GLU A 37 -3.11 5.53 0.79
C GLU A 37 -2.42 4.46 1.61
N LEU A 38 -1.95 3.41 0.94
CA LEU A 38 -1.07 2.38 1.45
C LEU A 38 0.38 2.75 1.14
N GLY A 39 1.20 2.85 2.18
CA GLY A 39 2.63 3.06 2.05
C GLY A 39 3.42 2.23 3.06
N TYR A 40 4.71 2.01 2.78
CA TYR A 40 5.57 1.23 3.67
C TYR A 40 7.04 1.57 3.52
N ARG A 41 7.79 1.32 4.60
CA ARG A 41 9.25 1.35 4.59
C ARG A 41 9.79 0.16 5.36
N LEU A 42 10.49 -0.71 4.64
CA LEU A 42 11.11 -1.91 5.19
C LEU A 42 12.63 -1.79 5.20
N ARG A 43 13.26 -2.44 6.20
CA ARG A 43 14.70 -2.61 6.29
C ARG A 43 15.24 -3.25 5.02
N ARG A 44 16.42 -2.83 4.56
CA ARG A 44 17.02 -3.32 3.31
C ARG A 44 17.23 -4.84 3.34
N THR A 45 17.56 -5.39 4.50
CA THR A 45 17.85 -6.82 4.73
C THR A 45 16.67 -7.76 4.49
N VAL A 46 15.43 -7.24 4.47
CA VAL A 46 14.21 -8.05 4.28
C VAL A 46 13.48 -7.73 2.98
N ARG A 47 14.03 -6.84 2.15
CA ARG A 47 13.45 -6.52 0.84
C ARG A 47 13.56 -7.74 -0.07
N ASN A 48 12.61 -7.86 -0.99
CA ASN A 48 12.50 -8.97 -1.95
C ASN A 48 12.25 -10.37 -1.34
N GLN A 49 11.98 -10.47 -0.04
CA GLN A 49 11.64 -11.74 0.64
C GLN A 49 10.13 -11.96 0.81
N GLY A 50 9.30 -11.03 0.31
CA GLY A 50 7.85 -11.09 0.47
C GLY A 50 7.17 -10.19 1.52
N PRO A 51 7.85 -9.63 2.57
CA PRO A 51 7.15 -8.86 3.60
C PRO A 51 6.34 -7.67 3.08
N ALA A 52 6.82 -6.99 2.02
CA ALA A 52 6.09 -5.90 1.38
C ALA A 52 4.73 -6.36 0.84
N THR A 53 4.71 -7.47 0.10
CA THR A 53 3.49 -8.06 -0.46
C THR A 53 2.57 -8.61 0.63
N GLU A 54 3.12 -9.30 1.63
CA GLU A 54 2.32 -9.86 2.74
C GLU A 54 1.62 -8.75 3.53
N GLY A 55 2.38 -7.74 3.98
CA GLY A 55 1.81 -6.61 4.72
C GLY A 55 0.84 -5.78 3.89
N SER A 56 1.14 -5.55 2.61
CA SER A 56 0.24 -4.83 1.69
C SER A 56 -1.10 -5.55 1.53
N ARG A 57 -1.08 -6.86 1.24
CA ARG A 57 -2.30 -7.67 1.11
C ARG A 57 -3.11 -7.68 2.40
N ALA A 58 -2.45 -7.82 3.55
CA ALA A 58 -3.11 -7.82 4.85
C ALA A 58 -3.83 -6.48 5.11
N LEU A 59 -3.18 -5.35 4.82
CA LEU A 59 -3.78 -4.03 5.00
C LEU A 59 -4.88 -3.73 3.99
N ILE A 60 -4.76 -4.15 2.73
CA ILE A 60 -5.83 -4.02 1.73
C ILE A 60 -7.05 -4.81 2.17
N ALA A 61 -6.86 -6.07 2.59
CA ALA A 61 -7.95 -6.90 3.10
C ALA A 61 -8.63 -6.27 4.32
N LYS A 62 -7.84 -5.74 5.27
CA LYS A 62 -8.35 -5.01 6.42
C LYS A 62 -9.12 -3.76 6.01
N ALA A 63 -8.63 -2.99 5.04
CA ALA A 63 -9.27 -1.78 4.54
C ALA A 63 -10.69 -2.09 4.06
N PHE A 64 -10.83 -3.06 3.15
CA PHE A 64 -12.13 -3.43 2.60
C PHE A 64 -13.05 -4.10 3.62
N ALA A 65 -12.51 -4.88 4.56
CA ALA A 65 -13.30 -5.53 5.60
C ALA A 65 -13.86 -4.54 6.65
N ASP A 66 -13.04 -3.59 7.09
CA ASP A 66 -13.35 -2.76 8.26
C ASP A 66 -13.83 -1.35 7.87
N LEU A 67 -13.32 -0.80 6.77
CA LEU A 67 -13.52 0.61 6.40
C LEU A 67 -14.45 0.79 5.19
N GLY A 68 -14.54 -0.22 4.32
CA GLY A 68 -15.30 -0.17 3.07
C GLY A 68 -14.96 1.04 2.18
N PRO A 69 -13.66 1.31 1.89
CA PRO A 69 -13.27 2.46 1.08
C PRO A 69 -13.69 2.25 -0.37
N ARG A 70 -13.86 3.33 -1.14
CA ARG A 70 -14.09 3.21 -2.58
C ARG A 70 -12.91 2.54 -3.29
N GLN A 71 -11.70 2.88 -2.87
CA GLN A 71 -10.46 2.30 -3.37
C GLN A 71 -9.32 2.47 -2.36
N VAL A 72 -8.29 1.65 -2.50
CA VAL A 72 -6.99 1.84 -1.83
C VAL A 72 -5.98 2.23 -2.89
N VAL A 73 -5.22 3.29 -2.65
CA VAL A 73 -4.17 3.77 -3.56
C VAL A 73 -2.79 3.52 -2.97
N ALA A 74 -1.77 3.41 -3.80
CA ALA A 74 -0.37 3.40 -3.38
C ALA A 74 0.46 4.17 -4.40
N VAL A 75 1.30 5.09 -3.92
CA VAL A 75 2.16 5.92 -4.76
C VAL A 75 3.61 5.53 -4.53
N THR A 76 4.36 5.42 -5.61
CA THR A 76 5.80 5.25 -5.52
C THR A 76 6.50 5.83 -6.73
N TYR A 77 7.78 6.15 -6.59
CA TYR A 77 8.61 6.56 -7.70
C TYR A 77 8.74 5.42 -8.73
N GLY A 78 8.58 5.70 -10.02
CA GLY A 78 8.45 4.71 -11.09
C GLY A 78 9.64 3.77 -11.23
N GLU A 79 10.84 4.21 -10.84
CA GLU A 79 12.07 3.41 -10.83
C GLU A 79 12.16 2.43 -9.66
N HIS A 80 11.28 2.54 -8.65
CA HIS A 80 11.23 1.61 -7.52
C HIS A 80 10.59 0.26 -7.90
N GLY A 81 11.24 -0.49 -8.80
CA GLY A 81 10.71 -1.73 -9.35
C GLY A 81 10.34 -2.79 -8.31
N ALA A 82 11.03 -2.83 -7.16
CA ALA A 82 10.64 -3.72 -6.06
C ALA A 82 9.28 -3.36 -5.44
N SER A 83 9.00 -2.06 -5.28
CA SER A 83 7.70 -1.57 -4.80
C SER A 83 6.61 -1.86 -5.81
N ARG A 84 6.85 -1.54 -7.09
CA ARG A 84 5.90 -1.80 -8.18
C ARG A 84 5.49 -3.27 -8.28
N ARG A 85 6.46 -4.19 -8.17
CA ARG A 85 6.17 -5.63 -8.13
C ARG A 85 5.35 -6.04 -6.90
N ALA A 86 5.61 -5.44 -5.73
CA ALA A 86 4.85 -5.74 -4.52
C ALA A 86 3.42 -5.22 -4.61
N MET A 87 3.22 -4.00 -5.13
CA MET A 87 1.89 -3.41 -5.34
C MET A 87 1.07 -4.23 -6.34
N ALA A 88 1.64 -4.56 -7.50
CA ALA A 88 0.99 -5.42 -8.49
C ALA A 88 0.63 -6.81 -7.92
N LYS A 89 1.56 -7.45 -7.20
CA LYS A 89 1.28 -8.74 -6.52
C LYS A 89 0.22 -8.63 -5.44
N SER A 90 0.04 -7.44 -4.86
CA SER A 90 -1.00 -7.18 -3.84
C SER A 90 -2.37 -6.88 -4.43
N GLY A 91 -2.49 -6.87 -5.77
CA GLY A 91 -3.76 -6.71 -6.48
C GLY A 91 -4.04 -5.28 -6.94
N LEU A 92 -3.13 -4.33 -6.70
CA LEU A 92 -3.25 -2.97 -7.24
C LEU A 92 -2.89 -2.96 -8.74
N ALA A 93 -3.54 -2.06 -9.48
CA ALA A 93 -3.30 -1.83 -10.90
C ALA A 93 -2.89 -0.38 -11.14
N LEU A 94 -1.99 -0.16 -12.10
CA LEU A 94 -1.53 1.18 -12.48
C LEU A 94 -2.72 2.04 -12.93
N VAL A 95 -2.88 3.19 -12.27
CA VAL A 95 -3.88 4.21 -12.59
C VAL A 95 -3.25 5.30 -13.46
N ARG A 96 -2.10 5.81 -13.04
CA ARG A 96 -1.41 6.91 -13.73
C ARG A 96 0.08 6.94 -13.43
N THR A 97 0.80 7.54 -14.38
CA THR A 97 2.19 7.97 -14.22
C THR A 97 2.20 9.49 -14.35
N TYR A 98 2.83 10.19 -13.41
CA TYR A 98 2.87 11.65 -13.42
C TYR A 98 4.14 12.18 -12.78
N ARG A 99 4.47 13.43 -13.11
CA ARG A 99 5.58 14.15 -12.50
C ARG A 99 5.08 15.07 -11.41
N LEU A 100 5.63 14.96 -10.20
CA LEU A 100 5.36 15.93 -9.16
C LEU A 100 5.93 17.30 -9.54
N MET A 101 5.13 18.33 -9.30
CA MET A 101 5.59 19.71 -9.48
C MET A 101 6.70 20.03 -8.46
N PRO A 102 7.69 20.88 -8.82
CA PRO A 102 8.78 21.24 -7.93
C PRO A 102 8.30 21.74 -6.57
N GLU A 103 7.22 22.51 -6.49
CA GLU A 103 6.66 22.97 -5.21
C GLU A 103 6.19 21.82 -4.30
N ARG A 104 5.61 20.76 -4.87
CA ARG A 104 5.19 19.58 -4.09
C ARG A 104 6.38 18.78 -3.62
N LEU A 105 7.40 18.69 -4.46
CA LEU A 105 8.62 17.95 -4.19
C LEU A 105 9.52 18.67 -3.17
N ALA A 106 9.44 20.00 -3.08
CA ALA A 106 10.19 20.80 -2.10
C ALA A 106 9.93 20.38 -0.64
N SER A 107 8.74 19.81 -0.35
CA SER A 107 8.41 19.23 0.96
C SER A 107 9.29 18.03 1.35
N SER A 108 9.96 17.41 0.37
CA SER A 108 10.91 16.31 0.56
C SER A 108 12.35 16.76 0.83
N GLY A 109 12.57 18.07 1.00
CA GLY A 109 13.86 18.67 1.34
C GLY A 109 14.52 19.44 0.19
N PRO A 110 15.65 20.11 0.47
CA PRO A 110 16.41 20.82 -0.56
C PRO A 110 16.86 19.86 -1.67
N ASP A 111 16.89 20.35 -2.90
CA ASP A 111 17.28 19.58 -4.10
C ASP A 111 16.45 18.31 -4.38
N ALA A 112 15.25 18.17 -3.80
CA ALA A 112 14.41 16.99 -4.03
C ALA A 112 14.11 16.75 -5.52
N ALA A 113 13.94 17.82 -6.32
CA ALA A 113 13.81 17.73 -7.78
C ALA A 113 15.03 17.11 -8.48
N LYS A 114 16.23 17.31 -7.94
CA LYS A 114 17.45 16.66 -8.45
C LYS A 114 17.56 15.21 -7.97
N ARG A 115 17.12 14.93 -6.74
CA ARG A 115 17.16 13.60 -6.14
C ARG A 115 16.12 12.64 -6.74
N PHE A 116 14.99 13.17 -7.20
CA PHE A 116 13.88 12.43 -7.76
C PHE A 116 13.53 12.98 -9.16
N PRO A 117 14.40 12.76 -10.17
CA PRO A 117 14.26 13.37 -11.50
C PRO A 117 13.22 12.70 -12.41
N GLY A 118 12.55 11.65 -11.96
CA GLY A 118 11.65 10.79 -12.73
C GLY A 118 10.20 10.99 -12.35
N ASP A 119 9.37 10.04 -12.77
CA ASP A 119 7.93 10.11 -12.60
C ASP A 119 7.47 9.23 -11.42
N ASP A 120 6.42 9.66 -10.75
CA ASP A 120 5.66 8.87 -9.79
C ASP A 120 4.63 8.01 -10.51
N VAL A 121 4.36 6.84 -9.94
CA VAL A 121 3.29 5.95 -10.36
C VAL A 121 2.30 5.81 -9.22
N GLU A 122 1.03 5.91 -9.56
CA GLU A 122 -0.08 5.62 -8.66
C GLU A 122 -0.76 4.34 -9.13
N ASP A 123 -0.78 3.35 -8.25
CA ASP A 123 -1.54 2.12 -8.42
C ASP A 123 -2.75 2.14 -7.48
N ALA A 124 -3.85 1.52 -7.88
CA ALA A 124 -5.04 1.42 -7.05
C ALA A 124 -5.75 0.06 -7.17
N ILE A 125 -6.54 -0.27 -6.15
CA ILE A 125 -7.54 -1.32 -6.18
C ILE A 125 -8.88 -0.75 -5.73
N THR A 126 -9.91 -0.88 -6.56
CA THR A 126 -11.27 -0.41 -6.25
C THR A 126 -12.06 -1.48 -5.50
N THR A 127 -13.18 -1.10 -4.88
CA THR A 127 -14.13 -2.05 -4.27
C THR A 127 -14.52 -3.16 -5.26
N ASP A 128 -14.98 -2.79 -6.46
CA ASP A 128 -15.33 -3.78 -7.48
C ASP A 128 -14.13 -4.64 -7.90
N GLY A 129 -12.94 -4.05 -7.96
CA GLY A 129 -11.70 -4.76 -8.26
C GLY A 129 -11.39 -5.83 -7.22
N TRP A 130 -11.53 -5.48 -5.95
CA TRP A 130 -11.37 -6.36 -4.80
C TRP A 130 -12.39 -7.51 -4.80
N GLU A 131 -13.67 -7.20 -5.01
CA GLU A 131 -14.73 -8.22 -5.07
C GLU A 131 -14.52 -9.22 -6.21
N ARG A 132 -14.12 -8.73 -7.39
CA ARG A 132 -13.79 -9.60 -8.53
C ARG A 132 -12.61 -10.52 -8.25
N GLN A 133 -11.57 -10.02 -7.56
CA GLN A 133 -10.43 -10.85 -7.16
C GLN A 133 -10.85 -11.94 -6.18
N GLY A 134 -11.68 -11.60 -5.18
CA GLY A 134 -12.21 -12.57 -4.22
C GLY A 134 -13.01 -13.70 -4.88
N ARG A 135 -13.88 -13.38 -5.86
CA ARG A 135 -14.63 -14.38 -6.63
C ARG A 135 -13.72 -15.32 -7.44
N ARG A 136 -12.62 -14.79 -8.01
CA ARG A 136 -11.61 -15.61 -8.72
C ARG A 136 -10.85 -16.54 -7.78
N THR A 137 -10.52 -16.09 -6.57
CA THR A 137 -9.84 -16.94 -5.57
C THR A 137 -10.73 -18.09 -5.10
N VAL A 138 -12.02 -17.86 -4.90
CA VAL A 138 -13.00 -18.91 -4.52
C VAL A 138 -13.21 -19.89 -5.67
N ALA A 139 -13.29 -19.42 -6.92
CA ALA A 139 -13.40 -20.29 -8.10
C ALA A 139 -12.12 -21.09 -8.41
N GLY A 140 -10.96 -20.67 -7.89
CA GLY A 140 -9.64 -21.27 -8.13
C GLY A 140 -9.09 -22.14 -6.98
N GLY A 141 -9.87 -22.39 -5.92
CA GLY A 141 -9.47 -23.33 -4.86
C GLY A 141 -8.32 -22.86 -3.97
N VAL A 142 -8.44 -21.70 -3.32
CA VAL A 142 -7.68 -21.36 -2.10
C VAL A 142 -8.65 -20.74 -1.09
N PRO A 143 -8.74 -21.21 0.17
CA PRO A 143 -9.68 -20.66 1.13
C PRO A 143 -9.30 -19.22 1.50
N ALA A 144 -10.32 -18.37 1.67
CA ALA A 144 -10.19 -17.01 2.16
C ALA A 144 -9.42 -17.00 3.50
N PRO A 145 -8.55 -16.01 3.76
CA PRO A 145 -7.88 -15.92 5.04
C PRO A 145 -8.91 -15.82 6.15
N ALA A 146 -8.79 -16.70 7.15
CA ALA A 146 -9.59 -16.67 8.36
C ALA A 146 -9.54 -15.26 8.94
N ARG A 147 -10.73 -14.73 9.27
CA ARG A 147 -10.88 -13.44 9.96
C ARG A 147 -9.92 -13.45 11.16
N ALA A 148 -8.88 -12.62 11.10
CA ALA A 148 -8.03 -12.40 12.25
C ALA A 148 -8.91 -11.73 13.33
N ARG A 149 -9.24 -12.49 14.37
CA ARG A 149 -9.74 -11.92 15.61
C ARG A 149 -8.58 -11.13 16.24
N CYS A 150 -8.98 -10.04 16.89
CA CYS A 150 -8.20 -8.97 17.49
C CYS A 150 -6.93 -9.41 18.20
#